data_AF-A0A101VM00-F1
#
_entry.id   AF-A0A101VM00-F1
#
_cell.length_a   1.000
_cell.length_b   1.000
_cell.length_c   1.000
_cell.angle_alpha   90.00
_cell.angle_beta   90.00
_cell.angle_gamma   90.00
#
_symmetry.space_group_name_H-M   'P 1'
#
loop_
_entity.id
_entity.type
_entity.pdbx_description
1 polymer ?
#
loop_
_entity_poly.entity_id
_entity_poly.type
_entity_poly.pdbx_seq_one_letter_code
_entity_poly.pdbx_strand_id
1 'polypeptide(L)'
;MTVFNSFADLAQARINLADAREGITESYDGAFLEHSDLAKLNIIEAPIAAEMPDPDMARRAVEMAIGTIFDVLKDTRMEEFAQQLAWGMVNSFHMTARLAEGREDDAAKKLGEMARHFDPSEIYAVELEETQQLCQTLQGCREALEAMRDHAADVYRVETGRPFTAARGSQVSKNGVTASQVQARDFLAARAKDRRAQFQPDGPLVIVSGGQKDWHDFAMIWAILDDIKSRIPNMVLGTTGMRKGVDAMAGAWAQQNGVNTILFVPDQRHGNRAPFLRNESIVKLNPVEAIIGEGSGIQSNLAQRLRQAGVPLHIRRISDQAQVRSRNLG
;
A
#
# COMPACT_ATOMS: atom_id res chain seq x y z
N MET A 1 -32.02 -7.17 13.52
CA MET A 1 -30.82 -7.43 14.34
C MET A 1 -30.63 -8.92 14.38
N THR A 2 -29.52 -9.42 13.85
CA THR A 2 -29.12 -10.81 14.04
C THR A 2 -28.71 -10.97 15.49
N VAL A 3 -29.43 -11.78 16.27
CA VAL A 3 -29.11 -12.04 17.67
C VAL A 3 -28.23 -13.29 17.70
N PHE A 4 -27.00 -13.16 18.19
CA PHE A 4 -26.09 -14.29 18.39
C PHE A 4 -26.27 -14.82 19.81
N ASN A 5 -26.60 -16.11 19.95
CA ASN A 5 -26.89 -16.71 21.25
C ASN A 5 -25.63 -17.32 21.90
N SER A 6 -24.53 -17.41 21.16
CA SER A 6 -23.24 -17.90 21.65
C SER A 6 -22.06 -17.30 20.87
N PHE A 7 -20.84 -17.39 21.44
CA PHE A 7 -19.60 -17.07 20.72
C PHE A 7 -19.40 -17.98 19.49
N ALA A 8 -19.93 -19.20 19.50
CA ALA A 8 -19.86 -20.09 18.35
C ALA A 8 -20.74 -19.59 17.19
N ASP A 9 -21.93 -19.05 17.48
CA ASP A 9 -22.82 -18.45 16.48
C ASP A 9 -22.16 -17.21 15.85
N LEU A 10 -21.53 -16.39 16.69
CA LEU A 10 -20.80 -15.22 16.23
C LEU A 10 -19.60 -15.61 15.34
N ALA A 11 -18.81 -16.57 15.79
CA ALA A 11 -17.67 -17.10 15.03
C ALA A 11 -18.12 -17.65 13.68
N GLN A 12 -19.20 -18.44 13.65
CA GLN A 12 -19.73 -18.99 12.40
C GLN A 12 -20.25 -17.89 11.46
N ALA A 13 -20.91 -16.87 11.98
CA ALA A 13 -21.37 -15.74 11.17
C ALA A 13 -20.20 -14.96 10.56
N ARG A 14 -19.12 -14.76 11.32
CA ARG A 14 -17.90 -14.13 10.81
C ARG A 14 -17.19 -14.97 9.76
N ILE A 15 -17.10 -16.29 9.97
CA ILE A 15 -16.56 -17.22 8.97
C ILE A 15 -17.36 -17.13 7.65
N ASN A 16 -18.69 -17.17 7.73
CA ASN A 16 -19.55 -17.05 6.55
C ASN A 16 -19.35 -15.71 5.84
N LEU A 17 -19.16 -14.62 6.59
CA LEU A 17 -18.90 -13.30 6.02
C LEU A 17 -17.53 -13.22 5.35
N ALA A 18 -16.51 -13.87 5.91
CA ALA A 18 -15.21 -13.99 5.27
C ALA A 18 -15.32 -14.76 3.94
N ASP A 19 -16.09 -15.86 3.92
CA ASP A 19 -16.23 -16.74 2.75
C ASP A 19 -17.04 -16.08 1.61
N ALA A 20 -17.87 -15.08 1.92
CA ALA A 20 -18.63 -14.33 0.92
C ALA A 20 -17.83 -13.23 0.19
N ARG A 21 -16.57 -12.99 0.55
CA ARG A 21 -15.72 -11.93 -0.04
C ARG A 21 -14.82 -12.47 -1.15
N GLU A 22 -15.35 -12.55 -2.37
CA GLU A 22 -14.66 -13.16 -3.53
C GLU A 22 -13.26 -12.57 -3.81
N GLY A 23 -13.09 -11.24 -3.80
CA GLY A 23 -11.79 -10.59 -4.08
C GLY A 23 -10.71 -10.78 -3.00
N ILE A 24 -11.09 -11.27 -1.81
CA ILE A 24 -10.14 -11.53 -0.72
C ILE A 24 -9.60 -12.95 -0.79
N THR A 25 -10.43 -13.91 -1.22
CA THR A 25 -10.02 -15.31 -1.43
C THR A 25 -8.89 -15.39 -2.44
N GLU A 26 -9.01 -14.71 -3.59
CA GLU A 26 -7.96 -14.68 -4.62
C GLU A 26 -6.64 -14.08 -4.12
N SER A 27 -6.70 -13.06 -3.25
CA SER A 27 -5.51 -12.44 -2.65
C SER A 27 -4.76 -13.39 -1.72
N TYR A 28 -5.47 -14.24 -0.99
CA TYR A 28 -4.87 -15.24 -0.09
C TYR A 28 -4.31 -16.43 -0.88
N ASP A 29 -5.03 -16.95 -1.87
CA ASP A 29 -4.59 -18.10 -2.66
C ASP A 29 -3.25 -17.84 -3.37
N GLY A 30 -3.00 -16.60 -3.79
CA GLY A 30 -1.73 -16.20 -4.40
C GLY A 30 -0.61 -15.83 -3.43
N ALA A 31 -0.90 -15.58 -2.15
CA ALA A 31 0.04 -14.98 -1.19
C ALA A 31 0.71 -15.98 -0.22
N PHE A 32 0.13 -17.16 -0.06
CA PHE A 32 0.61 -18.19 0.88
C PHE A 32 1.41 -19.29 0.16
N LEU A 33 2.05 -18.95 -0.96
CA LEU A 33 2.81 -19.88 -1.78
C LEU A 33 4.16 -20.23 -1.14
N GLU A 34 4.41 -21.53 -1.00
CA GLU A 34 5.71 -22.07 -0.61
C GLU A 34 6.63 -22.17 -1.83
N HIS A 35 7.79 -21.54 -1.73
CA HIS A 35 8.79 -21.53 -2.79
C HIS A 35 9.84 -22.65 -2.63
N SER A 36 9.88 -23.28 -1.46
CA SER A 36 10.82 -24.33 -1.07
C SER A 36 10.23 -25.17 0.07
N ASP A 37 10.54 -26.47 0.10
CA ASP A 37 10.14 -27.40 1.17
C ASP A 37 10.75 -27.07 2.54
N LEU A 38 11.79 -26.23 2.56
CA LEU A 38 12.49 -25.82 3.77
C LEU A 38 12.50 -24.29 3.87
N ALA A 39 12.13 -23.78 5.03
CA ALA A 39 12.12 -22.37 5.36
C ALA A 39 13.41 -21.97 6.09
N LYS A 40 14.11 -20.94 5.61
CA LYS A 40 15.23 -20.31 6.33
C LYS A 40 14.81 -18.91 6.76
N LEU A 41 14.72 -18.67 8.07
CA LEU A 41 14.20 -17.40 8.60
C LEU A 41 15.31 -16.39 8.92
N ASN A 42 16.53 -16.85 9.20
CA ASN A 42 17.66 -15.97 9.47
C ASN A 42 18.96 -16.63 9.03
N ILE A 43 20.06 -15.87 9.10
CA ILE A 43 21.39 -16.30 8.62
C ILE A 43 22.05 -17.30 9.58
N ILE A 44 21.62 -17.33 10.85
CA ILE A 44 22.27 -18.10 11.93
C ILE A 44 21.70 -19.52 11.99
N GLU A 45 20.38 -19.65 11.94
CA GLU A 45 19.68 -20.92 12.10
C GLU A 45 19.67 -21.72 10.79
N ALA A 46 19.69 -23.05 10.95
CA ALA A 46 19.53 -23.97 9.84
C ALA A 46 18.10 -23.88 9.26
N PRO A 47 17.91 -24.18 7.97
CA PRO A 47 16.57 -24.31 7.40
C PRO A 47 15.73 -25.36 8.14
N ILE A 48 14.44 -25.08 8.28
CA ILE A 48 13.47 -25.94 8.97
C ILE A 48 12.35 -26.34 8.03
N ALA A 49 11.79 -27.54 8.20
CA ALA A 49 10.56 -27.95 7.53
C ALA A 49 9.37 -27.29 8.25
N ALA A 50 9.05 -26.06 7.86
CA ALA A 50 7.94 -25.29 8.42
C ALA A 50 7.08 -24.77 7.27
N GLU A 51 5.83 -25.21 7.25
CA GLU A 51 4.84 -24.85 6.24
C GLU A 51 4.22 -23.48 6.51
N MET A 52 3.72 -22.85 5.45
CA MET A 52 2.83 -21.70 5.55
C MET A 52 1.52 -22.12 6.21
N PRO A 53 0.86 -21.23 6.97
CA PRO A 53 -0.46 -21.54 7.49
C PRO A 53 -1.46 -21.68 6.34
N ASP A 54 -2.48 -22.51 6.53
CA ASP A 54 -3.56 -22.67 5.57
C ASP A 54 -4.20 -21.29 5.24
N PRO A 55 -4.31 -20.94 3.93
CA PRO A 55 -4.76 -19.60 3.52
C PRO A 55 -6.18 -19.29 4.01
N ASP A 56 -7.08 -20.27 3.95
CA ASP A 56 -8.48 -20.12 4.39
C ASP A 56 -8.58 -19.95 5.90
N MET A 57 -7.81 -20.73 6.66
CA MET A 57 -7.71 -20.57 8.11
C MET A 57 -7.15 -19.20 8.47
N ALA A 58 -6.11 -18.72 7.79
CA ALA A 58 -5.55 -17.40 8.01
C ALA A 58 -6.55 -16.28 7.68
N ARG A 59 -7.30 -16.41 6.58
CA ARG A 59 -8.36 -15.47 6.17
C ARG A 59 -9.46 -15.40 7.23
N ARG A 60 -10.02 -16.55 7.63
CA ARG A 60 -11.06 -16.64 8.66
C ARG A 60 -10.58 -16.12 10.01
N ALA A 61 -9.33 -16.42 10.39
CA ALA A 61 -8.74 -15.92 11.63
C ALA A 61 -8.64 -14.39 11.67
N VAL A 62 -8.27 -13.75 10.54
CA VAL A 62 -8.22 -12.27 10.45
C VAL A 62 -9.61 -11.65 10.57
N GLU A 63 -10.61 -12.17 9.86
CA GLU A 63 -12.00 -11.69 9.97
C GLU A 63 -12.52 -11.84 11.40
N MET A 64 -12.30 -13.02 12.01
CA MET A 64 -12.71 -13.28 13.38
C MET A 64 -12.01 -12.36 14.38
N ALA A 65 -10.68 -12.22 14.29
CA ALA A 65 -9.91 -11.43 15.25
C ALA A 65 -10.38 -9.97 15.28
N ILE A 66 -10.57 -9.35 14.12
CA ILE A 66 -10.89 -7.92 14.02
C ILE A 66 -12.40 -7.69 14.20
N GLY A 67 -13.24 -8.48 13.54
CA GLY A 67 -14.70 -8.34 13.60
C GLY A 67 -15.24 -8.54 15.01
N THR A 68 -14.72 -9.53 15.74
CA THR A 68 -15.19 -9.84 17.10
C THR A 68 -14.95 -8.68 18.07
N ILE A 69 -13.92 -7.86 17.86
CA ILE A 69 -13.70 -6.67 18.69
C ILE A 69 -14.80 -5.63 18.49
N PHE A 70 -15.25 -5.43 17.26
CA PHE A 70 -16.42 -4.59 17.02
C PHE A 70 -17.66 -5.19 17.66
N ASP A 71 -17.89 -6.50 17.48
CA ASP A 71 -19.07 -7.19 18.00
C ASP A 71 -19.21 -7.10 19.52
N VAL A 72 -18.12 -7.31 20.27
CA VAL A 72 -18.13 -7.33 21.74
C VAL A 72 -18.21 -5.92 22.32
N LEU A 73 -17.67 -4.91 21.64
CA LEU A 73 -17.64 -3.54 22.14
C LEU A 73 -18.86 -2.71 21.72
N LYS A 74 -19.54 -3.11 20.65
CA LYS A 74 -20.74 -2.45 20.14
C LYS A 74 -21.87 -2.41 21.16
N ASP A 75 -22.62 -1.31 21.17
CA ASP A 75 -23.72 -1.02 22.10
C ASP A 75 -23.28 -1.03 23.58
N THR A 76 -21.97 -0.90 23.83
CA THR A 76 -21.40 -0.74 25.17
C THR A 76 -20.71 0.62 25.30
N ARG A 77 -20.41 1.02 26.53
CA ARG A 77 -19.59 2.22 26.79
C ARG A 77 -18.18 2.17 26.17
N MET A 78 -17.73 0.99 25.72
CA MET A 78 -16.41 0.79 25.14
C MET A 78 -16.38 0.96 23.62
N GLU A 79 -17.54 1.13 22.97
CA GLU A 79 -17.65 1.25 21.51
C GLU A 79 -16.78 2.39 20.96
N GLU A 80 -16.64 3.49 21.71
CA GLU A 80 -15.79 4.64 21.33
C GLU A 80 -14.31 4.28 21.12
N PHE A 81 -13.83 3.19 21.71
CA PHE A 81 -12.44 2.72 21.60
C PHE A 81 -12.25 1.65 20.51
N ALA A 82 -13.32 1.04 20.01
CA ALA A 82 -13.25 -0.09 19.07
C ALA A 82 -12.48 0.27 17.79
N GLN A 83 -12.73 1.47 17.25
CA GLN A 83 -12.02 1.97 16.07
C GLN A 83 -10.50 2.06 16.28
N GLN A 84 -10.05 2.55 17.44
CA GLN A 84 -8.63 2.71 17.72
C GLN A 84 -7.94 1.35 17.89
N LEU A 85 -8.60 0.39 18.56
CA LEU A 85 -8.10 -0.97 18.74
C LEU A 85 -7.96 -1.69 17.40
N ALA A 86 -9.02 -1.66 16.57
CA ALA A 86 -9.00 -2.29 15.26
C ALA A 86 -7.94 -1.66 14.35
N TRP A 87 -7.79 -0.33 14.34
CA TRP A 87 -6.71 0.34 13.61
C TRP A 87 -5.33 -0.17 14.04
N GLY A 88 -5.12 -0.36 15.35
CA GLY A 88 -3.87 -0.88 15.90
C GLY A 88 -3.55 -2.30 15.39
N MET A 89 -4.56 -3.15 15.22
CA MET A 89 -4.39 -4.51 14.68
C MET A 89 -4.02 -4.51 13.21
N VAL A 90 -4.73 -3.74 12.39
CA VAL A 90 -4.36 -3.59 10.96
C VAL A 90 -2.93 -3.04 10.84
N ASN A 91 -2.58 -2.05 11.68
CA ASN A 91 -1.24 -1.49 11.72
C ASN A 91 -0.18 -2.50 12.18
N SER A 92 -0.52 -3.47 13.03
CA SER A 92 0.40 -4.54 13.44
C SER A 92 0.80 -5.43 12.26
N PHE A 93 -0.17 -5.87 11.45
CA PHE A 93 0.11 -6.59 10.21
C PHE A 93 0.98 -5.76 9.27
N HIS A 94 0.63 -4.48 9.10
CA HIS A 94 1.41 -3.58 8.26
C HIS A 94 2.87 -3.43 8.71
N MET A 95 3.11 -3.21 10.01
CA MET A 95 4.46 -3.05 10.54
C MET A 95 5.25 -4.36 10.45
N THR A 96 4.61 -5.50 10.68
CA THR A 96 5.26 -6.82 10.58
C THR A 96 5.62 -7.15 9.13
N ALA A 97 4.73 -6.85 8.17
CA ALA A 97 5.03 -6.98 6.74
C ALA A 97 6.25 -6.15 6.33
N ARG A 98 6.37 -4.91 6.84
CA ARG A 98 7.55 -4.06 6.59
C ARG A 98 8.84 -4.59 7.21
N LEU A 99 8.75 -5.23 8.38
CA LEU A 99 9.91 -5.88 8.99
C LEU A 99 10.38 -7.07 8.14
N ALA A 100 9.45 -7.86 7.61
CA ALA A 100 9.75 -8.93 6.66
C ALA A 100 10.38 -8.37 5.37
N GLU A 101 9.78 -7.32 4.80
CA GLU A 101 10.31 -6.62 3.61
C GLU A 101 11.74 -6.13 3.80
N GLY A 102 12.05 -5.50 4.95
CA GLY A 102 13.40 -5.02 5.23
C GLY A 102 14.43 -6.16 5.28
N ARG A 103 14.09 -7.28 5.93
CA ARG A 103 14.96 -8.47 6.00
C ARG A 103 15.13 -9.12 4.62
N GLU A 104 14.05 -9.15 3.84
CA GLU A 104 14.05 -9.66 2.47
C GLU A 104 14.97 -8.81 1.57
N ASP A 105 14.89 -7.49 1.68
CA ASP A 105 15.76 -6.56 0.94
C ASP A 105 17.25 -6.73 1.31
N ASP A 106 17.56 -6.94 2.58
CA ASP A 106 18.93 -7.21 3.03
C ASP A 106 19.45 -8.54 2.45
N ALA A 107 18.64 -9.61 2.49
CA ALA A 107 18.98 -10.90 1.89
C ALA A 107 19.16 -10.80 0.37
N ALA A 108 18.26 -10.07 -0.32
CA ALA A 108 18.35 -9.84 -1.75
C ALA A 108 19.58 -9.02 -2.15
N LYS A 109 19.97 -8.03 -1.31
CA LYS A 109 21.19 -7.26 -1.52
C LYS A 109 22.42 -8.16 -1.42
N LYS A 110 22.49 -9.03 -0.40
CA LYS A 110 23.56 -10.03 -0.25
C LYS A 110 23.65 -10.95 -1.46
N LEU A 111 22.53 -11.51 -1.93
CA LEU A 111 22.49 -12.32 -3.16
C LEU A 111 23.04 -11.57 -4.38
N GLY A 112 22.66 -10.30 -4.54
CA GLY A 112 23.16 -9.47 -5.63
C GLY A 112 24.66 -9.16 -5.52
N GLU A 113 25.22 -9.07 -4.32
CA GLU A 113 26.66 -8.91 -4.10
C GLU A 113 27.43 -10.19 -4.40
N MET A 114 26.91 -11.34 -3.96
CA MET A 114 27.46 -12.66 -4.26
C MET A 114 27.47 -12.91 -5.77
N ALA A 115 26.36 -12.66 -6.47
CA ALA A 115 26.28 -12.86 -7.92
C ALA A 115 27.27 -12.01 -8.73
N ARG A 116 27.74 -10.87 -8.20
CA ARG A 116 28.77 -10.03 -8.84
C ARG A 116 30.20 -10.54 -8.60
N HIS A 117 30.43 -11.20 -7.47
CA HIS A 117 31.74 -11.71 -7.06
C HIS A 117 31.66 -13.23 -6.95
N PHE A 118 31.63 -13.89 -8.10
CA PHE A 118 31.57 -15.35 -8.16
C PHE A 118 32.86 -15.98 -7.65
N ASP A 119 32.72 -16.93 -6.72
CA ASP A 119 33.80 -17.76 -6.20
C ASP A 119 33.40 -19.25 -6.39
N PRO A 120 34.22 -20.08 -7.06
CA PRO A 120 33.91 -21.50 -7.27
C PRO A 120 34.16 -22.40 -6.05
N SER A 121 34.22 -21.85 -4.82
CA SER A 121 34.38 -22.62 -3.60
C SER A 121 33.08 -23.30 -3.14
N GLU A 122 33.19 -24.48 -2.51
CA GLU A 122 32.03 -25.19 -1.94
C GLU A 122 31.34 -24.35 -0.85
N ILE A 123 32.11 -23.61 -0.06
CA ILE A 123 31.61 -22.72 0.98
C ILE A 123 30.74 -21.62 0.37
N TYR A 124 31.19 -21.02 -0.74
CA TYR A 124 30.42 -20.01 -1.45
C TYR A 124 29.12 -20.59 -2.04
N ALA A 125 29.18 -21.80 -2.59
CA ALA A 125 27.99 -22.46 -3.16
C ALA A 125 26.91 -22.71 -2.09
N VAL A 126 27.31 -23.18 -0.90
CA VAL A 126 26.40 -23.38 0.24
C VAL A 126 25.83 -22.03 0.71
N GLU A 127 26.67 -21.02 0.89
CA GLU A 127 26.21 -19.70 1.32
C GLU A 127 25.24 -19.06 0.32
N LEU A 128 25.43 -19.29 -0.98
CA LEU A 128 24.57 -18.78 -2.04
C LEU A 128 23.19 -19.44 -1.96
N GLU A 129 23.15 -20.76 -1.83
CA GLU A 129 21.91 -21.54 -1.68
C GLU A 129 21.14 -21.12 -0.42
N GLU A 130 21.82 -21.04 0.72
CA GLU A 130 21.20 -20.61 1.97
C GLU A 130 20.65 -19.18 1.90
N THR A 131 21.39 -18.25 1.28
CA THR A 131 20.94 -16.87 1.14
C THR A 131 19.76 -16.78 0.16
N GLN A 132 19.71 -17.64 -0.87
CA GLN A 132 18.60 -17.72 -1.81
C GLN A 132 17.33 -18.21 -1.10
N GLN A 133 17.47 -19.28 -0.32
CA GLN A 133 16.38 -19.85 0.47
C GLN A 133 15.84 -18.86 1.51
N LEU A 134 16.72 -18.12 2.19
CA LEU A 134 16.34 -17.06 3.12
C LEU A 134 15.50 -15.98 2.41
N CYS A 135 15.95 -15.55 1.23
CA CYS A 135 15.25 -14.51 0.47
C CYS A 135 13.84 -14.97 0.04
N GLN A 136 13.73 -16.19 -0.49
CA GLN A 136 12.45 -16.79 -0.90
C GLN A 136 11.49 -16.99 0.28
N THR A 137 12.00 -17.47 1.42
CA THR A 137 11.20 -17.64 2.65
C THR A 137 10.64 -16.31 3.11
N LEU A 138 11.48 -15.27 3.20
CA LEU A 138 11.06 -13.94 3.65
C LEU A 138 10.08 -13.28 2.68
N GLN A 139 10.22 -13.53 1.38
CA GLN A 139 9.27 -13.07 0.37
C GLN A 139 7.89 -13.68 0.62
N GLY A 140 7.79 -15.01 0.75
CA GLY A 140 6.50 -15.67 1.03
C GLY A 140 5.86 -15.19 2.33
N CYS A 141 6.65 -15.02 3.40
CA CYS A 141 6.16 -14.43 4.64
C CYS A 141 5.64 -12.98 4.45
N ARG A 142 6.35 -12.15 3.68
CA ARG A 142 5.93 -10.77 3.40
C ARG A 142 4.60 -10.76 2.63
N GLU A 143 4.48 -11.58 1.60
CA GLU A 143 3.28 -11.63 0.74
C GLU A 143 2.05 -12.07 1.53
N ALA A 144 2.17 -13.11 2.36
CA ALA A 144 1.09 -13.52 3.26
C ALA A 144 0.72 -12.42 4.26
N LEU A 145 1.69 -11.74 4.85
CA LEU A 145 1.43 -10.62 5.78
C LEU A 145 0.77 -9.42 5.08
N GLU A 146 1.10 -9.16 3.81
CA GLU A 146 0.43 -8.13 2.99
C GLU A 146 -1.03 -8.51 2.70
N ALA A 147 -1.30 -9.76 2.32
CA ALA A 147 -2.66 -10.26 2.10
C ALA A 147 -3.50 -10.18 3.40
N MET A 148 -2.94 -10.59 4.53
CA MET A 148 -3.58 -10.46 5.84
C MET A 148 -3.86 -9.01 6.21
N ARG A 149 -2.93 -8.10 5.95
CA ARG A 149 -3.10 -6.66 6.19
C ARG A 149 -4.23 -6.08 5.34
N ASP A 150 -4.32 -6.43 4.06
CA ASP A 150 -5.32 -5.89 3.15
C ASP A 150 -6.72 -6.37 3.52
N HIS A 151 -6.86 -7.65 3.86
CA HIS A 151 -8.10 -8.17 4.41
C HIS A 151 -8.47 -7.51 5.74
N ALA A 152 -7.51 -7.36 6.65
CA ALA A 152 -7.72 -6.64 7.90
C ALA A 152 -8.20 -5.19 7.68
N ALA A 153 -7.63 -4.50 6.68
CA ALA A 153 -8.03 -3.15 6.29
C ALA A 153 -9.45 -3.12 5.72
N ASP A 154 -9.86 -4.15 4.98
CA ASP A 154 -11.22 -4.28 4.47
C ASP A 154 -12.23 -4.53 5.59
N VAL A 155 -11.94 -5.41 6.55
CA VAL A 155 -12.78 -5.59 7.75
C VAL A 155 -12.93 -4.26 8.48
N TYR A 156 -11.83 -3.55 8.73
CA TYR A 156 -11.85 -2.22 9.34
C TYR A 156 -12.72 -1.22 8.58
N ARG A 157 -12.62 -1.22 7.24
CA ARG A 157 -13.39 -0.33 6.38
C ARG A 157 -14.88 -0.62 6.42
N VAL A 158 -15.27 -1.90 6.41
CA VAL A 158 -16.67 -2.33 6.51
C VAL A 158 -17.27 -1.91 7.85
N GLU A 159 -16.54 -2.13 8.96
CA GLU A 159 -17.04 -1.85 10.31
C GLU A 159 -17.07 -0.35 10.66
N THR A 160 -16.11 0.43 10.16
CA THR A 160 -15.97 1.85 10.53
C THR A 160 -16.45 2.84 9.46
N GLY A 161 -16.68 2.35 8.24
CA GLY A 161 -16.94 3.18 7.06
C GLY A 161 -15.74 4.03 6.62
N ARG A 162 -14.56 3.84 7.21
CA ARG A 162 -13.35 4.62 6.93
C ARG A 162 -12.22 3.74 6.41
N PRO A 163 -11.45 4.18 5.42
CA PRO A 163 -10.29 3.44 4.96
C PRO A 163 -9.19 3.42 6.03
N PHE A 164 -8.43 2.33 6.08
CA PHE A 164 -7.22 2.26 6.91
C PHE A 164 -6.09 3.10 6.30
N THR A 165 -5.52 4.00 7.09
CA THR A 165 -4.30 4.74 6.73
C THR A 165 -3.18 4.41 7.72
N ALA A 166 -2.08 3.88 7.20
CA ALA A 166 -0.91 3.54 7.99
C ALA A 166 -0.26 4.79 8.59
N ALA A 167 0.28 4.66 9.80
CA ALA A 167 0.97 5.77 10.45
C ALA A 167 2.29 6.15 9.77
N ARG A 168 2.94 5.23 9.04
CA ARG A 168 4.17 5.45 8.26
C ARG A 168 4.28 4.39 7.17
N GLY A 169 4.91 4.71 6.03
CA GLY A 169 5.22 3.75 4.97
C GLY A 169 4.21 3.70 3.82
N SER A 170 4.61 3.08 2.70
CA SER A 170 3.73 2.81 1.54
C SER A 170 2.77 1.66 1.87
N GLN A 171 1.53 1.75 1.42
CA GLN A 171 0.47 0.76 1.62
C GLN A 171 0.15 -0.06 0.35
N VAL A 172 0.97 0.04 -0.69
CA VAL A 172 0.78 -0.71 -1.94
C VAL A 172 1.27 -2.15 -1.73
N SER A 173 0.38 -3.13 -1.86
CA SER A 173 0.75 -4.55 -1.92
C SER A 173 1.40 -4.88 -3.25
N LYS A 174 2.37 -5.79 -3.22
CA LYS A 174 3.13 -6.17 -4.44
C LYS A 174 2.42 -7.25 -5.27
N ASN A 175 1.34 -7.82 -4.75
CA ASN A 175 0.63 -8.95 -5.34
C ASN A 175 -0.31 -8.47 -6.45
N GLY A 176 0.23 -8.37 -7.67
CA GLY A 176 -0.55 -8.02 -8.86
C GLY A 176 -0.08 -8.67 -10.17
N VAL A 177 0.99 -9.47 -10.18
CA VAL A 177 1.49 -10.09 -11.42
C VAL A 177 2.00 -11.52 -11.19
N THR A 178 1.13 -12.46 -11.56
CA THR A 178 1.36 -13.79 -12.17
C THR A 178 2.50 -14.67 -11.66
N ALA A 179 2.10 -15.74 -10.98
CA ALA A 179 2.85 -16.98 -10.86
C ALA A 179 3.29 -17.52 -12.22
N SER A 180 4.60 -17.56 -12.46
CA SER A 180 5.20 -18.61 -13.28
C SER A 180 6.70 -18.66 -12.98
N GLN A 181 7.15 -19.88 -12.69
CA GLN A 181 8.52 -20.32 -12.43
C GLN A 181 9.58 -19.46 -13.07
N VAL A 182 10.50 -18.90 -12.26
CA VAL A 182 11.73 -18.39 -12.84
C VAL A 182 12.95 -18.55 -11.93
N GLN A 183 13.99 -19.13 -12.52
CA GLN A 183 15.28 -19.46 -11.94
C GLN A 183 15.99 -18.20 -11.41
N ALA A 184 16.96 -18.37 -10.51
CA ALA A 184 17.61 -17.34 -9.70
C ALA A 184 18.13 -16.07 -10.43
N ARG A 185 18.32 -16.08 -11.76
CA ARG A 185 18.65 -14.86 -12.55
C ARG A 185 17.43 -14.03 -12.92
N ASP A 186 16.29 -14.67 -13.12
CA ASP A 186 15.03 -14.01 -13.39
C ASP A 186 14.36 -13.53 -12.12
N PHE A 187 14.67 -14.08 -10.95
CA PHE A 187 14.29 -13.48 -9.66
C PHE A 187 14.82 -12.04 -9.50
N LEU A 188 16.09 -11.80 -9.85
CA LEU A 188 16.67 -10.46 -9.80
C LEU A 188 16.14 -9.55 -10.93
N ALA A 189 15.82 -10.10 -12.10
CA ALA A 189 15.27 -9.34 -13.23
C ALA A 189 13.80 -9.01 -13.06
N ALA A 190 12.98 -9.94 -12.58
CA ALA A 190 11.59 -9.75 -12.14
C ALA A 190 11.55 -8.78 -10.97
N ARG A 191 12.40 -8.92 -9.94
CA ARG A 191 12.48 -7.94 -8.85
C ARG A 191 12.98 -6.57 -9.31
N ALA A 192 13.90 -6.49 -10.27
CA ALA A 192 14.29 -5.22 -10.86
C ALA A 192 13.16 -4.63 -11.71
N LYS A 193 12.32 -5.46 -12.33
CA LYS A 193 11.12 -5.08 -13.08
C LYS A 193 9.98 -4.66 -12.15
N ASP A 194 9.77 -5.33 -11.02
CA ASP A 194 8.75 -5.05 -10.00
C ASP A 194 9.13 -3.84 -9.15
N ARG A 195 10.42 -3.70 -8.79
CA ARG A 195 10.96 -2.49 -8.18
C ARG A 195 10.95 -1.33 -9.17
N ARG A 196 11.17 -1.58 -10.47
CA ARG A 196 10.96 -0.57 -11.52
C ARG A 196 9.47 -0.26 -11.71
N ALA A 197 8.57 -1.23 -11.63
CA ALA A 197 7.11 -1.07 -11.76
C ALA A 197 6.49 -0.35 -10.56
N GLN A 198 7.06 -0.51 -9.36
CA GLN A 198 6.70 0.32 -8.19
C GLN A 198 7.03 1.80 -8.37
N PHE A 199 8.01 2.13 -9.24
CA PHE A 199 8.45 3.51 -9.50
C PHE A 199 8.19 3.97 -10.94
N GLN A 200 7.58 3.12 -11.77
CA GLN A 200 7.12 3.42 -13.13
C GLN A 200 5.64 3.07 -13.18
N PRO A 201 4.75 4.06 -13.26
CA PRO A 201 3.33 3.80 -13.29
C PRO A 201 2.97 2.91 -14.49
N ASP A 202 2.24 1.81 -14.27
CA ASP A 202 1.70 0.91 -15.30
C ASP A 202 0.56 1.56 -16.13
N GLY A 203 0.61 2.89 -16.29
CA GLY A 203 -0.37 3.70 -16.99
C GLY A 203 0.02 5.17 -17.01
N PRO A 204 -0.68 6.01 -17.80
CA PRO A 204 -0.38 7.43 -17.88
C PRO A 204 -0.46 8.13 -16.52
N LEU A 205 0.63 8.78 -16.09
CA LEU A 205 0.75 9.37 -14.75
C LEU A 205 0.07 10.73 -14.67
N VAL A 206 -0.90 10.86 -13.77
CA VAL A 206 -1.58 12.12 -13.45
C VAL A 206 -1.14 12.59 -12.07
N ILE A 207 -0.52 13.77 -11.98
CA ILE A 207 0.02 14.28 -10.71
C ILE A 207 -0.99 15.18 -10.00
N VAL A 208 -1.20 14.96 -8.71
CA VAL A 208 -1.99 15.86 -7.85
C VAL A 208 -1.23 16.24 -6.60
N SER A 209 -1.07 17.56 -6.40
CA SER A 209 -0.47 18.10 -5.18
C SER A 209 -1.06 19.46 -4.83
N GLY A 210 -1.30 19.71 -3.55
CA GLY A 210 -1.71 21.03 -3.09
C GLY A 210 -1.35 21.31 -1.64
N GLY A 211 -1.78 22.48 -1.15
CA GLY A 211 -1.63 22.84 0.26
C GLY A 211 -2.50 21.98 1.18
N GLN A 212 -2.12 21.91 2.45
CA GLN A 212 -2.88 21.19 3.48
C GLN A 212 -3.95 22.04 4.16
N LYS A 213 -3.78 23.36 4.15
CA LYS A 213 -4.61 24.32 4.91
C LYS A 213 -5.63 24.97 3.98
N ASP A 214 -6.79 25.29 4.55
CA ASP A 214 -7.86 26.10 3.93
C ASP A 214 -8.51 25.48 2.67
N TRP A 215 -8.17 24.22 2.36
CA TRP A 215 -8.84 23.40 1.34
C TRP A 215 -10.01 22.63 1.95
N HIS A 216 -11.21 22.85 1.44
CA HIS A 216 -12.45 22.20 1.85
C HIS A 216 -13.33 21.71 0.68
N ASP A 217 -13.17 22.27 -0.52
CA ASP A 217 -13.99 21.95 -1.69
C ASP A 217 -13.42 20.76 -2.47
N PHE A 218 -13.70 19.54 -1.97
CA PHE A 218 -13.26 18.32 -2.64
C PHE A 218 -13.94 18.13 -4.01
N ALA A 219 -15.18 18.63 -4.18
CA ALA A 219 -15.96 18.43 -5.39
C ALA A 219 -15.30 19.09 -6.60
N MET A 220 -14.67 20.25 -6.43
CA MET A 220 -13.89 20.89 -7.48
C MET A 220 -12.72 20.03 -7.97
N ILE A 221 -11.96 19.43 -7.05
CA ILE A 221 -10.81 18.59 -7.40
C ILE A 221 -11.28 17.30 -8.07
N TRP A 222 -12.37 16.71 -7.56
CA TRP A 222 -12.95 15.49 -8.10
C TRP A 222 -13.52 15.68 -9.51
N ALA A 223 -14.18 16.81 -9.79
CA ALA A 223 -14.69 17.10 -11.13
C ALA A 223 -13.58 17.13 -12.19
N ILE A 224 -12.40 17.64 -11.83
CA ILE A 224 -11.24 17.64 -12.75
C ILE A 224 -10.71 16.21 -12.92
N LEU A 225 -10.63 15.44 -11.83
CA LEU A 225 -10.19 14.04 -11.89
C LEU A 225 -11.14 13.15 -12.68
N ASP A 226 -12.45 13.38 -12.57
CA ASP A 226 -13.48 12.69 -13.36
C ASP A 226 -13.34 13.00 -14.86
N ASP A 227 -13.10 14.27 -15.21
CA ASP A 227 -12.81 14.66 -16.60
C ASP A 227 -11.55 13.95 -17.13
N ILE A 228 -10.45 13.98 -16.37
CA ILE A 228 -9.20 13.32 -16.77
C ILE A 228 -9.41 11.82 -16.93
N LYS A 229 -10.07 11.15 -15.97
CA LYS A 229 -10.34 9.71 -16.03
C LYS A 229 -11.22 9.34 -17.21
N SER A 230 -12.17 10.20 -17.60
CA SER A 230 -12.99 9.97 -18.80
C SER A 230 -12.16 9.92 -20.08
N ARG A 231 -11.08 10.71 -20.15
CA ARG A 231 -10.13 10.76 -21.27
C ARG A 231 -9.01 9.72 -21.17
N ILE A 232 -8.63 9.36 -19.95
CA ILE A 232 -7.51 8.46 -19.62
C ILE A 232 -7.98 7.39 -18.61
N PRO A 233 -8.75 6.37 -19.04
CA PRO A 233 -9.36 5.41 -18.13
C PRO A 233 -8.36 4.56 -17.31
N ASN A 234 -7.15 4.34 -17.85
CA ASN A 234 -6.06 3.58 -17.24
C ASN A 234 -5.01 4.45 -16.56
N MET A 235 -5.36 5.69 -16.17
CA MET A 235 -4.45 6.60 -15.48
C MET A 235 -3.98 6.04 -14.12
N VAL A 236 -2.78 6.45 -13.71
CA VAL A 236 -2.26 6.25 -12.35
C VAL A 236 -2.16 7.61 -11.66
N LEU A 237 -2.64 7.71 -10.43
CA LEU A 237 -2.58 8.95 -9.65
C LEU A 237 -1.25 9.05 -8.90
N GLY A 238 -0.51 10.13 -9.10
CA GLY A 238 0.69 10.44 -8.32
C GLY A 238 0.45 11.58 -7.35
N THR A 239 0.71 11.38 -6.05
CA THR A 239 0.51 12.44 -5.03
C THR A 239 1.68 12.55 -4.06
N THR A 240 1.78 13.66 -3.32
CA THR A 240 2.86 13.91 -2.36
C THR A 240 2.55 13.37 -0.97
N GLY A 241 1.37 12.74 -0.82
CA GLY A 241 1.00 11.95 0.35
C GLY A 241 0.67 12.79 1.58
N MET A 242 0.24 14.05 1.39
CA MET A 242 -0.19 14.87 2.52
C MET A 242 -1.52 14.34 3.08
N ARG A 243 -1.61 14.22 4.40
CA ARG A 243 -2.79 13.65 5.10
C ARG A 243 -4.03 14.55 5.10
N LYS A 244 -3.90 15.80 4.64
CA LYS A 244 -4.97 16.81 4.63
C LYS A 244 -4.86 17.66 3.37
N GLY A 245 -5.94 18.34 3.02
CA GLY A 245 -6.03 19.21 1.86
C GLY A 245 -6.10 18.44 0.54
N VAL A 246 -5.56 19.03 -0.52
CA VAL A 246 -5.74 18.54 -1.91
C VAL A 246 -5.27 17.10 -2.11
N ASP A 247 -4.09 16.74 -1.59
CA ASP A 247 -3.55 15.38 -1.71
C ASP A 247 -4.46 14.33 -1.05
N ALA A 248 -5.08 14.66 0.09
CA ALA A 248 -6.01 13.78 0.78
C ALA A 248 -7.34 13.64 0.02
N MET A 249 -7.84 14.74 -0.55
CA MET A 249 -9.04 14.72 -1.40
C MET A 249 -8.82 13.87 -2.65
N ALA A 250 -7.65 13.97 -3.27
CA ALA A 250 -7.28 13.19 -4.45
C ALA A 250 -7.09 11.71 -4.12
N GLY A 251 -6.45 11.40 -2.98
CA GLY A 251 -6.32 10.02 -2.49
C GLY A 251 -7.69 9.36 -2.22
N ALA A 252 -8.63 10.09 -1.62
CA ALA A 252 -9.99 9.60 -1.40
C ALA A 252 -10.73 9.33 -2.73
N TRP A 253 -10.61 10.23 -3.70
CA TRP A 253 -11.19 10.03 -5.04
C TRP A 253 -10.61 8.79 -5.73
N ALA A 254 -9.28 8.62 -5.70
CA ALA A 254 -8.62 7.50 -6.36
C ALA A 254 -9.05 6.16 -5.77
N GLN A 255 -9.14 6.09 -4.43
CA GLN A 255 -9.64 4.91 -3.75
C GLN A 255 -11.09 4.59 -4.13
N GLN A 256 -11.99 5.58 -4.14
CA GLN A 256 -13.39 5.39 -4.53
C GLN A 256 -13.53 4.91 -5.98
N ASN A 257 -12.59 5.29 -6.84
CA ASN A 257 -12.62 5.03 -8.27
C ASN A 257 -11.72 3.87 -8.72
N GLY A 258 -11.11 3.12 -7.79
CA GLY A 258 -10.21 2.01 -8.11
C GLY A 258 -8.96 2.44 -8.91
N VAL A 259 -8.50 3.67 -8.73
CA VAL A 259 -7.31 4.21 -9.41
C VAL A 259 -6.07 3.99 -8.56
N ASN A 260 -5.06 3.33 -9.14
CA ASN A 260 -3.79 3.09 -8.46
C ASN A 260 -3.12 4.42 -8.09
N THR A 261 -2.61 4.51 -6.86
CA THR A 261 -1.99 5.73 -6.32
C THR A 261 -0.53 5.51 -5.95
N ILE A 262 0.37 6.36 -6.45
CA ILE A 262 1.80 6.39 -6.13
C ILE A 262 2.06 7.58 -5.19
N LEU A 263 2.71 7.29 -4.05
CA LEU A 263 3.10 8.30 -3.07
C LEU A 263 4.56 8.73 -3.26
N PHE A 264 4.77 9.99 -3.61
CA PHE A 264 6.09 10.59 -3.78
C PHE A 264 6.60 11.22 -2.47
N VAL A 265 7.21 10.39 -1.62
CA VAL A 265 7.78 10.81 -0.34
C VAL A 265 9.19 11.41 -0.54
N PRO A 266 9.48 12.62 -0.01
CA PRO A 266 10.84 13.17 -0.04
C PRO A 266 11.86 12.29 0.72
N ASP A 267 13.02 12.04 0.12
CA ASP A 267 14.13 11.36 0.81
C ASP A 267 14.81 12.31 1.81
N GLN A 268 14.57 12.07 3.10
CA GLN A 268 15.04 12.90 4.21
C GLN A 268 16.58 12.98 4.30
N ARG A 269 17.31 12.05 3.67
CA ARG A 269 18.79 12.11 3.59
C ARG A 269 19.29 13.38 2.91
N HIS A 270 18.47 14.02 2.07
CA HIS A 270 18.80 15.26 1.38
C HIS A 270 18.34 16.53 2.13
N GLY A 271 17.86 16.40 3.37
CA GLY A 271 17.48 17.51 4.23
C GLY A 271 16.48 18.47 3.56
N ASN A 272 16.71 19.78 3.68
CA ASN A 272 15.81 20.82 3.16
C ASN A 272 15.62 20.78 1.64
N ARG A 273 16.50 20.11 0.89
CA ARG A 273 16.40 19.97 -0.58
C ARG A 273 15.53 18.78 -1.00
N ALA A 274 15.22 17.87 -0.08
CA ALA A 274 14.50 16.64 -0.38
C ALA A 274 13.18 16.84 -1.15
N PRO A 275 12.31 17.80 -0.79
CA PRO A 275 11.04 17.97 -1.51
C PRO A 275 11.24 18.46 -2.96
N PHE A 276 12.28 19.26 -3.19
CA PHE A 276 12.62 19.78 -4.52
C PHE A 276 13.21 18.70 -5.43
N LEU A 277 14.08 17.84 -4.89
CA LEU A 277 14.63 16.68 -5.62
C LEU A 277 13.53 15.64 -5.93
N ARG A 278 12.57 15.46 -5.03
CA ARG A 278 11.38 14.66 -5.29
C ARG A 278 10.54 15.24 -6.43
N ASN A 279 10.34 16.57 -6.48
CA ASN A 279 9.65 17.21 -7.60
C ASN A 279 10.39 17.02 -8.93
N GLU A 280 11.74 17.09 -8.93
CA GLU A 280 12.54 16.77 -10.12
C GLU A 280 12.32 15.33 -10.57
N SER A 281 12.24 14.40 -9.62
CA SER A 281 12.02 12.98 -9.90
C SER A 281 10.63 12.74 -10.47
N ILE A 282 9.59 13.42 -9.96
CA ILE A 282 8.23 13.38 -10.50
C ILE A 282 8.21 13.78 -11.98
N VAL A 283 8.87 14.89 -12.34
CA VAL A 283 8.86 15.37 -13.73
C VAL A 283 9.56 14.41 -14.68
N LYS A 284 10.61 13.71 -14.22
CA LYS A 284 11.32 12.69 -15.03
C LYS A 284 10.45 11.48 -15.37
N LEU A 285 9.32 11.28 -14.70
CA LEU A 285 8.36 10.21 -15.00
C LEU A 285 7.39 10.58 -16.15
N ASN A 286 7.57 11.75 -16.79
CA ASN A 286 6.76 12.22 -17.91
C ASN A 286 5.25 12.16 -17.65
N PRO A 287 4.75 12.84 -16.61
CA PRO A 287 3.32 12.85 -16.33
C PRO A 287 2.54 13.49 -17.48
N VAL A 288 1.36 12.95 -17.76
CA VAL A 288 0.53 13.35 -18.89
C VAL A 288 -0.37 14.53 -18.58
N GLU A 289 -0.69 14.75 -17.31
CA GLU A 289 -1.52 15.85 -16.83
C GLU A 289 -1.28 16.06 -15.33
N ALA A 290 -1.51 17.27 -14.82
CA ALA A 290 -1.41 17.51 -13.39
C ALA A 290 -2.39 18.56 -12.86
N ILE A 291 -2.80 18.37 -11.60
CA ILE A 291 -3.61 19.30 -10.82
C ILE A 291 -2.74 19.82 -9.68
N ILE A 292 -2.48 21.13 -9.67
CA ILE A 292 -1.71 21.77 -8.61
C ILE A 292 -2.57 22.78 -7.86
N GLY A 293 -2.88 22.45 -6.62
CA GLY A 293 -3.52 23.35 -5.68
C GLY A 293 -2.51 24.32 -5.06
N GLU A 294 -2.95 25.55 -4.83
CA GLU A 294 -2.25 26.53 -4.01
C GLU A 294 -1.80 25.92 -2.67
N GLY A 295 -0.55 26.22 -2.30
CA GLY A 295 0.12 25.65 -1.15
C GLY A 295 1.42 26.40 -0.85
N SER A 296 2.46 25.66 -0.47
CA SER A 296 3.77 26.23 -0.16
C SER A 296 4.63 26.47 -1.41
N GLY A 297 5.83 27.00 -1.21
CA GLY A 297 6.85 27.09 -2.27
C GLY A 297 7.20 25.74 -2.92
N ILE A 298 6.92 24.61 -2.27
CA ILE A 298 7.12 23.27 -2.85
C ILE A 298 6.11 23.00 -3.99
N GLN A 299 4.84 23.37 -3.81
CA GLN A 299 3.80 23.24 -4.83
C GLN A 299 4.07 24.20 -6.00
N SER A 300 4.46 25.44 -5.70
CA SER A 300 4.88 26.41 -6.72
C SER A 300 6.06 25.91 -7.54
N ASN A 301 7.05 25.28 -6.89
CA ASN A 301 8.17 24.66 -7.59
C ASN A 301 7.72 23.51 -8.50
N LEU A 302 6.85 22.63 -8.03
CA LEU A 302 6.34 21.51 -8.82
C LEU A 302 5.58 22.00 -10.07
N ALA A 303 4.67 22.97 -9.89
CA ALA A 303 3.93 23.59 -10.99
C ALA A 303 4.86 24.22 -12.03
N GLN A 304 5.91 24.94 -11.59
CA GLN A 304 6.86 25.55 -12.50
C GLN A 304 7.63 24.50 -13.33
N ARG A 305 8.07 23.42 -12.70
CA ARG A 305 8.81 22.35 -13.40
C ARG A 305 7.94 21.57 -14.37
N LEU A 306 6.69 21.25 -13.99
CA LEU A 306 5.73 20.60 -14.89
C LEU A 306 5.39 21.49 -16.09
N ARG A 307 5.23 22.79 -15.87
CA ARG A 307 5.03 23.76 -16.96
C ARG A 307 6.23 23.81 -17.91
N GLN A 308 7.45 23.80 -17.37
CA GLN A 308 8.68 23.76 -18.17
C GLN A 308 8.80 22.46 -18.98
N ALA A 309 8.29 21.35 -18.46
CA ALA A 309 8.23 20.07 -19.15
C ALA A 309 7.06 19.93 -20.14
N GLY A 310 6.25 20.98 -20.32
CA GLY A 310 5.12 20.97 -21.27
C GLY A 310 3.91 20.15 -20.81
N VAL A 311 3.83 19.79 -19.54
CA VAL A 311 2.70 19.02 -18.98
C VAL A 311 1.47 19.92 -18.86
N PRO A 312 0.29 19.50 -19.36
CA PRO A 312 -0.97 20.21 -19.12
C PRO A 312 -1.27 20.37 -17.62
N LEU A 313 -1.61 21.59 -17.19
CA LEU A 313 -1.78 21.95 -15.78
C LEU A 313 -3.16 22.53 -15.46
N HIS A 314 -3.80 21.97 -14.44
CA HIS A 314 -4.93 22.57 -13.74
C HIS A 314 -4.45 23.23 -12.46
N ILE A 315 -4.28 24.55 -12.49
CA ILE A 315 -3.96 25.32 -11.28
C ILE A 315 -5.26 25.72 -10.58
N ARG A 316 -5.36 25.45 -9.28
CA ARG A 316 -6.48 25.89 -8.43
C ARG A 316 -5.98 26.65 -7.22
N ARG A 317 -6.62 27.76 -6.93
CA ARG A 317 -6.37 28.61 -5.78
C ARG A 317 -7.38 28.34 -4.67
N ILE A 318 -7.00 28.68 -3.45
CA ILE A 318 -7.91 28.59 -2.30
C ILE A 318 -9.15 29.48 -2.54
N SER A 319 -8.96 30.62 -3.22
CA SER A 319 -10.02 31.55 -3.62
C SER A 319 -11.02 31.00 -4.64
N ASP A 320 -10.67 29.93 -5.35
CA ASP A 320 -11.52 29.37 -6.39
C ASP A 320 -12.63 28.49 -5.78
N GLN A 321 -12.49 28.10 -4.50
CA GLN A 321 -13.38 27.18 -3.81
C GLN A 321 -14.78 27.77 -3.64
N ALA A 322 -15.80 26.91 -3.76
CA ALA A 322 -17.18 27.33 -3.53
C ALA A 322 -17.34 27.91 -2.11
N GLN A 323 -18.07 29.01 -1.96
CA GLN A 323 -18.29 29.60 -0.64
C GLN A 323 -18.91 28.56 0.31
N VAL A 324 -18.33 28.42 1.49
CA VAL A 324 -18.91 27.63 2.58
C VAL A 324 -20.25 28.28 2.94
N ARG A 325 -21.36 27.68 2.52
CA ARG A 325 -22.69 28.14 2.95
C ARG A 325 -22.73 27.99 4.47
N SER A 326 -22.66 29.11 5.19
CA SER A 326 -22.93 29.12 6.62
C SER A 326 -24.37 28.61 6.80
N ARG A 327 -24.53 27.44 7.41
CA ARG A 327 -25.82 27.05 7.97
C ARG A 327 -26.10 28.07 9.07
N ASN A 328 -26.88 29.10 8.75
CA ASN A 328 -27.55 29.89 9.75
C ASN A 328 -28.53 28.94 10.43
N LEU A 329 -28.14 28.41 11.59
CA LEU A 329 -29.05 27.80 12.55
C LEU A 329 -29.81 28.97 13.18
N GLY A 330 -30.95 29.31 12.57
CA GLY A 330 -32.02 30.05 13.23
C GLY A 330 -32.91 29.11 14.02
#